data_AF-A0A5Y7W126-F1
#
_entry.id   AF-A0A5Y7W126-F1
#
_cell.length_a   1.000
_cell.length_b   1.000
_cell.length_c   1.000
_cell.angle_alpha   90.00
_cell.angle_beta   90.00
_cell.angle_gamma   90.00
#
_symmetry.space_group_name_H-M   'P 1'
#
loop_
_entity.id
_entity.type
_entity.pdbx_description
1 polymer ?
#
loop_
_entity_poly.entity_id
_entity_poly.type
_entity_poly.pdbx_seq_one_letter_code
_entity_poly.pdbx_strand_id
1 'polypeptide(L)'
;MRKTLSLIVTLLPMYSMANSFDLPTVHSIKNGTQCEISFNDKVISKHDCEYESPSYLTSYSLLADSWTGVWIFQDSPMGNACEAGAIRIISMDSENKIRVHKPIDYCMGSVVINNDSDKVKINIQNGDDSKNSEVWIFKDNKLVKLK
;
A
#
# COMPACT_ATOMS: atom_id res chain seq x y z
N MET A 1 45.47 14.81 53.32
CA MET A 1 44.12 14.45 52.81
C MET A 1 43.97 14.98 51.40
N ARG A 2 43.97 14.12 50.38
CA ARG A 2 43.61 14.50 49.00
C ARG A 2 42.82 13.35 48.41
N LYS A 3 41.51 13.54 48.25
CA LYS A 3 40.59 12.57 47.63
C LYS A 3 40.53 12.89 46.14
N THR A 4 41.12 12.04 45.31
CA THR A 4 40.93 12.08 43.85
C THR A 4 39.62 11.38 43.53
N LEU A 5 38.61 12.15 43.13
CA LEU A 5 37.35 11.65 42.60
C LEU A 5 37.61 11.19 41.16
N SER A 6 37.56 9.89 40.90
CA SER A 6 37.65 9.35 39.54
C SER A 6 36.23 9.28 38.96
N LEU A 7 35.94 10.09 37.95
CA LEU A 7 34.68 10.05 37.21
C LEU A 7 34.80 8.98 36.11
N ILE A 8 34.10 7.86 36.26
CA ILE A 8 33.98 6.86 35.19
C ILE A 8 32.82 7.31 34.30
N VAL A 9 33.15 7.87 33.14
CA VAL A 9 32.18 8.16 32.07
C VAL A 9 31.94 6.85 31.32
N THR A 10 30.85 6.17 31.63
CA THR A 10 30.39 5.02 30.84
C THR A 10 29.76 5.54 29.53
N LEU A 11 30.53 5.52 28.45
CA LEU A 11 29.98 5.60 27.09
C LEU A 11 29.26 4.28 26.80
N LEU A 12 27.95 4.26 27.05
CA LEU A 12 27.09 3.22 26.51
C LEU A 12 26.99 3.44 24.99
N PRO A 13 27.40 2.47 24.14
CA PRO A 13 27.11 2.54 22.73
C PRO A 13 25.59 2.50 22.57
N MET A 14 25.01 3.63 22.17
CA MET A 14 23.66 3.67 21.61
C MET A 14 23.71 2.93 20.29
N TYR A 15 23.57 1.60 20.34
CA TYR A 15 23.24 0.82 19.16
C TYR A 15 21.82 1.24 18.76
N SER A 16 21.75 2.22 17.86
CA SER A 16 20.55 2.49 17.08
C SER A 16 20.27 1.22 16.28
N MET A 17 19.37 0.38 16.79
CA MET A 17 18.72 -0.66 16.00
C MET A 17 17.87 0.10 14.98
N ALA A 18 18.48 0.46 13.85
CA ALA A 18 17.72 0.87 12.69
C ALA A 18 16.97 -0.38 12.21
N ASN A 19 15.70 -0.50 12.59
CA ASN A 19 14.82 -1.49 11.99
C ASN A 19 14.72 -1.12 10.51
N SER A 20 15.43 -1.83 9.64
CA SER A 20 15.25 -1.67 8.21
C SER A 20 13.89 -2.25 7.86
N PHE A 21 12.99 -1.39 7.37
CA PHE A 21 11.79 -1.87 6.70
C PHE A 21 12.24 -2.40 5.33
N ASP A 22 12.52 -3.70 5.26
CA ASP A 22 12.97 -4.34 4.03
C ASP A 22 11.80 -4.37 3.04
N LEU A 23 11.89 -3.51 2.02
CA LEU A 23 10.88 -3.44 0.97
C LEU A 23 10.87 -4.75 0.18
N PRO A 24 9.71 -5.43 0.05
CA PRO A 24 9.62 -6.64 -0.74
C PRO A 24 9.83 -6.31 -2.21
N THR A 25 10.43 -7.24 -2.93
CA THR A 25 10.34 -7.25 -4.40
C THR A 25 8.89 -7.57 -4.77
N VAL A 26 8.29 -6.73 -5.62
CA VAL A 26 6.87 -6.83 -5.99
C VAL A 26 6.75 -7.17 -7.46
N HIS A 27 5.98 -8.22 -7.77
CA HIS A 27 5.62 -8.57 -9.14
C HIS A 27 4.11 -8.63 -9.30
N SER A 28 3.63 -8.21 -10.46
CA SER A 28 2.29 -8.53 -10.94
C SER A 28 2.38 -9.19 -12.31
N ILE A 29 1.78 -10.37 -12.44
CA ILE A 29 1.84 -11.19 -13.65
C ILE A 29 0.47 -11.76 -13.98
N LYS A 30 0.28 -12.13 -15.25
CA LYS A 30 -0.86 -12.92 -15.71
C LYS A 30 -0.37 -14.35 -15.97
N ASN A 31 -1.03 -15.30 -15.33
CA ASN A 31 -0.76 -16.73 -15.40
C ASN A 31 -2.02 -17.45 -15.89
N GLY A 32 -2.13 -17.64 -17.21
CA GLY A 32 -3.36 -18.13 -17.83
C GLY A 32 -4.51 -17.14 -17.68
N THR A 33 -5.61 -17.58 -17.05
CA THR A 33 -6.77 -16.72 -16.75
C THR A 33 -6.66 -16.00 -15.41
N GLN A 34 -5.59 -16.19 -14.64
CA GLN A 34 -5.43 -15.54 -13.34
C GLN A 34 -4.38 -14.43 -13.37
N CYS A 35 -4.64 -13.37 -12.60
CA CYS A 35 -3.67 -12.32 -12.35
C CYS A 35 -3.22 -12.41 -10.90
N GLU A 36 -1.92 -12.44 -10.72
CA GLU A 36 -1.25 -12.69 -9.45
C GLU A 36 -0.42 -11.46 -9.07
N ILE A 37 -0.45 -11.12 -7.78
CA ILE A 37 0.48 -10.17 -7.17
C ILE A 37 1.31 -10.96 -6.15
N SER A 38 2.63 -10.87 -6.25
CA SER A 38 3.57 -11.56 -5.37
C SER A 38 4.56 -10.61 -4.72
N PHE A 39 4.88 -10.88 -3.46
CA PHE A 39 5.91 -10.21 -2.67
C PHE A 39 7.00 -11.23 -2.37
N ASN A 40 8.25 -10.96 -2.77
CA ASN A 40 9.38 -11.89 -2.65
C ASN A 40 9.03 -13.30 -3.16
N ASP A 41 8.52 -13.36 -4.40
CA ASP A 41 8.07 -14.57 -5.10
C ASP A 41 6.90 -15.34 -4.46
N LYS A 42 6.37 -14.86 -3.33
CA LYS A 42 5.17 -15.42 -2.70
C LYS A 42 3.92 -14.73 -3.20
N VAL A 43 3.03 -15.47 -3.84
CA VAL A 43 1.71 -14.98 -4.26
C VAL A 43 0.89 -14.58 -3.03
N ILE A 44 0.48 -13.32 -2.97
CA ILE A 44 -0.30 -12.75 -1.86
C ILE A 44 -1.73 -12.40 -2.26
N SER A 45 -1.97 -12.11 -3.54
CA SER A 45 -3.29 -11.81 -4.08
C SER A 45 -3.42 -12.45 -5.46
N LYS A 46 -4.62 -12.98 -5.75
CA LYS A 46 -4.97 -13.58 -7.03
C LYS A 46 -6.43 -13.27 -7.37
N HIS A 47 -6.72 -13.13 -8.64
CA HIS A 47 -8.08 -12.97 -9.16
C HIS A 47 -8.19 -13.49 -10.59
N ASP A 48 -9.43 -13.73 -11.03
CA ASP A 48 -9.72 -14.01 -12.44
C ASP A 48 -9.52 -12.72 -13.26
N CYS A 49 -8.80 -12.84 -14.36
CA CYS A 49 -8.44 -11.73 -15.24
C CYS A 49 -8.32 -12.19 -16.70
N GLU A 50 -9.13 -13.16 -17.14
CA GLU A 50 -9.14 -13.68 -18.53
C GLU A 50 -9.11 -12.54 -19.56
N TYR A 51 -9.94 -11.52 -19.34
CA TYR A 51 -10.08 -10.33 -20.18
C TYR A 51 -9.42 -9.07 -19.63
N GLU A 52 -8.39 -9.21 -18.78
CA GLU A 52 -7.65 -8.07 -18.24
C GLU A 52 -6.13 -8.27 -18.43
N SER A 53 -5.37 -7.17 -18.37
CA SER A 53 -3.92 -7.24 -18.20
C SER A 53 -3.56 -7.32 -16.71
N PRO A 54 -2.33 -7.76 -16.35
CA PRO A 54 -1.90 -7.79 -14.95
C PRO A 54 -2.14 -6.45 -14.24
N SER A 55 -2.58 -6.50 -12.99
CA SER A 55 -2.78 -5.29 -12.19
C SER A 55 -1.48 -4.48 -12.11
N TYR A 56 -1.50 -3.23 -12.55
CA TYR A 56 -0.31 -2.39 -12.52
C TYR A 56 -0.23 -1.62 -11.20
N LEU A 57 0.98 -1.48 -10.67
CA LEU A 57 1.22 -0.71 -9.45
C LEU A 57 1.05 0.78 -9.75
N THR A 58 0.05 1.43 -9.12
CA THR A 58 -0.24 2.85 -9.30
C THR A 58 0.39 3.72 -8.22
N SER A 59 0.50 3.21 -7.00
CA SER A 59 1.11 3.94 -5.90
C SER A 59 1.74 2.99 -4.88
N TYR A 60 2.83 3.46 -4.29
CA TYR A 60 3.42 2.88 -3.09
C TYR A 60 3.59 3.99 -2.04
N SER A 61 3.33 3.67 -0.78
CA SER A 61 3.54 4.56 0.37
C SER A 61 4.12 3.81 1.55
N LEU A 62 5.06 4.44 2.26
CA LEU A 62 5.45 4.04 3.60
C LEU A 62 4.85 5.04 4.59
N LEU A 63 3.88 4.60 5.38
CA LEU A 63 3.30 5.41 6.45
C LEU A 63 4.26 5.44 7.62
N ALA A 64 4.89 6.60 7.86
CA ALA A 64 5.99 6.76 8.80
C ALA A 64 5.56 6.50 10.26
N ASP A 65 4.34 6.91 10.61
CA ASP A 65 3.83 6.79 11.98
C ASP A 65 3.61 5.33 12.40
N SER A 66 3.24 4.47 11.45
CA SER A 66 2.91 3.06 11.69
C SER A 66 3.89 2.07 11.06
N TRP A 67 4.94 2.56 10.37
CA TRP A 67 5.85 1.74 9.56
C TRP A 67 5.13 0.74 8.67
N THR A 68 4.06 1.21 8.01
CA THR A 68 3.21 0.36 7.18
C THR A 68 3.42 0.70 5.72
N GLY A 69 3.91 -0.27 4.95
CA GLY A 69 3.94 -0.19 3.49
C GLY A 69 2.53 -0.40 2.93
N VAL A 70 2.13 0.40 1.95
CA VAL A 70 0.85 0.30 1.25
C VAL A 70 1.12 0.30 -0.24
N TRP A 71 0.67 -0.74 -0.93
CA TRP A 71 0.73 -0.87 -2.38
C TRP A 71 -0.68 -0.81 -2.94
N ILE A 72 -0.86 0.06 -3.92
CA ILE A 72 -2.12 0.23 -4.62
C ILE A 72 -1.89 -0.20 -6.05
N PHE A 73 -2.66 -1.20 -6.48
CA PHE A 73 -2.69 -1.68 -7.84
C PHE A 73 -4.01 -1.33 -8.48
N GLN A 74 -4.01 -1.21 -9.79
CA GLN A 74 -5.19 -0.95 -10.59
C GLN A 74 -5.30 -2.06 -11.63
N ASP A 75 -6.45 -2.72 -11.65
CA ASP A 75 -6.77 -3.69 -12.68
C ASP A 75 -7.01 -2.96 -14.00
N SER A 76 -6.74 -3.66 -15.11
CA SER A 76 -6.76 -3.09 -16.45
C SER A 76 -7.57 -3.99 -17.38
N PRO A 77 -8.91 -3.87 -17.37
CA PRO A 77 -9.78 -4.60 -18.28
C PRO A 77 -9.44 -4.32 -19.74
N MET A 78 -9.65 -5.31 -20.60
CA MET A 78 -9.52 -5.20 -22.05
C MET A 78 -10.91 -5.04 -22.67
N GLY A 79 -11.24 -3.85 -23.19
CA GLY A 79 -12.51 -3.57 -23.87
C GLY A 79 -13.38 -2.49 -23.20
N ASN A 80 -14.63 -2.35 -23.64
CA ASN A 80 -15.43 -1.12 -23.49
C ASN A 80 -16.42 -1.07 -22.29
N ALA A 81 -16.38 -2.00 -21.33
CA ALA A 81 -17.49 -2.10 -20.35
C ALA A 81 -17.30 -1.27 -19.07
N CYS A 82 -16.06 -1.05 -18.62
CA CYS A 82 -15.65 -0.02 -17.67
C CYS A 82 -14.20 0.33 -18.02
N GLU A 83 -13.90 1.61 -18.24
CA GLU A 83 -12.54 2.08 -18.58
C GLU A 83 -11.53 1.89 -17.43
N ALA A 84 -12.02 1.47 -16.27
CA ALA A 84 -11.31 1.35 -15.02
C ALA A 84 -11.64 0.00 -14.37
N GLY A 85 -10.63 -0.81 -14.07
CA GLY A 85 -10.78 -2.04 -13.28
C GLY A 85 -10.86 -1.78 -11.78
N ALA A 86 -10.88 -2.83 -10.96
CA ALA A 86 -10.85 -2.65 -9.50
C ALA A 86 -9.50 -2.07 -9.01
N ILE A 87 -9.56 -1.29 -7.92
CA ILE A 87 -8.37 -0.86 -7.17
C ILE A 87 -8.09 -1.90 -6.10
N ARG A 88 -6.88 -2.46 -6.10
CA ARG A 88 -6.43 -3.45 -5.11
C ARG A 88 -5.47 -2.78 -4.13
N ILE A 89 -5.74 -2.94 -2.84
CA ILE A 89 -4.93 -2.35 -1.79
C ILE A 89 -4.33 -3.49 -0.97
N ILE A 90 -3.01 -3.47 -0.86
CA ILE A 90 -2.23 -4.42 -0.07
C ILE A 90 -1.41 -3.62 0.94
N SER A 91 -1.41 -4.03 2.20
CA SER A 91 -0.58 -3.41 3.24
C SER A 91 0.35 -4.43 3.89
N MET A 92 1.53 -3.98 4.31
CA MET A 92 2.48 -4.76 5.10
C MET A 92 2.93 -3.92 6.29
N ASP A 93 2.72 -4.41 7.51
CA ASP A 93 3.18 -3.72 8.73
C ASP A 93 4.66 -4.02 9.04
N SER A 94 5.18 -3.40 10.09
CA SER A 94 6.58 -3.55 10.54
C SER A 94 6.95 -4.96 10.97
N GLU A 95 5.97 -5.84 11.19
CA GLU A 95 6.18 -7.26 11.50
C GLU A 95 6.11 -8.15 10.24
N ASN A 96 6.16 -7.53 9.05
CA ASN A 96 5.99 -8.18 7.74
C ASN A 96 4.64 -8.87 7.56
N LYS A 97 3.60 -8.48 8.34
CA LYS A 97 2.28 -9.06 8.19
C LYS A 97 1.55 -8.40 7.03
N ILE A 98 1.36 -9.18 5.98
CA ILE A 98 0.66 -8.75 4.77
C ILE A 98 -0.86 -8.85 4.97
N ARG A 99 -1.60 -7.83 4.54
CA ARG A 99 -3.07 -7.83 4.46
C ARG A 99 -3.50 -7.39 3.08
N VAL A 100 -4.35 -8.21 2.46
CA VAL A 100 -5.07 -7.85 1.23
C VAL A 100 -6.42 -7.28 1.65
N HIS A 101 -6.68 -6.03 1.27
CA HIS A 101 -7.94 -5.37 1.57
C HIS A 101 -8.97 -5.68 0.50
N LYS A 102 -10.25 -5.52 0.84
CA LYS A 102 -11.34 -5.66 -0.14
C LYS A 102 -11.08 -4.68 -1.29
N PRO A 103 -11.07 -5.13 -2.56
CA PRO A 103 -10.89 -4.24 -3.70
C PRO A 103 -11.97 -3.15 -3.72
N ILE A 104 -11.59 -1.95 -4.15
CA ILE A 104 -12.54 -0.88 -4.44
C ILE A 104 -12.98 -1.07 -5.89
N ASP A 105 -14.25 -1.39 -6.06
CA ASP A 105 -14.85 -1.56 -7.37
C ASP A 105 -15.39 -0.20 -7.84
N TYR A 106 -15.01 0.20 -9.05
CA TYR A 106 -15.50 1.43 -9.68
C TYR A 106 -15.48 1.25 -11.19
N CYS A 107 -16.37 1.95 -11.91
CA CYS A 107 -16.53 1.74 -13.34
C CYS A 107 -16.00 2.88 -14.20
N MET A 108 -16.10 4.11 -13.70
CA MET A 108 -15.69 5.31 -14.40
C MET A 108 -15.12 6.30 -13.41
N GLY A 109 -14.40 7.30 -13.91
CA GLY A 109 -13.84 8.38 -13.10
C GLY A 109 -12.33 8.35 -13.01
N SER A 110 -11.76 9.48 -12.59
CA SER A 110 -10.32 9.60 -12.38
C SER A 110 -9.97 9.17 -10.95
N VAL A 111 -8.90 8.38 -10.81
CA VAL A 111 -8.38 8.00 -9.50
C VAL A 111 -7.21 8.92 -9.14
N VAL A 112 -7.35 9.61 -8.03
CA VAL A 112 -6.30 10.44 -7.45
C VAL A 112 -5.88 9.84 -6.11
N ILE A 113 -4.62 9.43 -6.03
CA ILE A 113 -4.03 8.86 -4.82
C ILE A 113 -3.14 9.94 -4.18
N ASN A 114 -3.41 10.26 -2.91
CA ASN A 114 -2.58 11.17 -2.11
C ASN A 114 -1.97 10.40 -0.95
N ASN A 115 -0.65 10.51 -0.81
CA ASN A 115 0.12 9.81 0.20
C ASN A 115 0.54 10.82 1.27
N ASP A 116 -0.04 10.73 2.46
CA ASP A 116 0.34 11.52 3.63
C ASP A 116 1.23 10.67 4.56
N SER A 117 1.82 11.27 5.59
CA SER A 117 2.71 10.54 6.52
C SER A 117 2.01 9.46 7.33
N ASP A 118 0.70 9.63 7.60
CA ASP A 118 -0.08 8.77 8.49
C ASP A 118 -1.22 8.02 7.78
N LYS A 119 -1.47 8.30 6.50
CA LYS A 119 -2.58 7.72 5.73
C LYS A 119 -2.36 7.78 4.23
N VAL A 120 -3.11 6.95 3.50
CA VAL A 120 -3.29 7.07 2.05
C VAL A 120 -4.74 7.42 1.75
N LYS A 121 -4.96 8.45 0.94
CA LYS A 121 -6.28 8.87 0.48
C LYS A 121 -6.45 8.52 -1.00
N ILE A 122 -7.47 7.73 -1.31
CA ILE A 122 -7.88 7.37 -2.67
C ILE A 122 -9.18 8.11 -2.96
N ASN A 123 -9.16 8.97 -3.97
CA ASN A 123 -10.31 9.74 -4.41
C ASN A 123 -10.67 9.32 -5.83
N ILE A 124 -11.90 8.86 -6.03
CA ILE A 124 -12.45 8.46 -7.32
C ILE A 124 -13.45 9.54 -7.75
N GLN A 125 -13.18 10.24 -8.84
CA GLN A 125 -13.97 11.37 -9.30
C GLN A 125 -14.70 11.05 -10.61
N ASN A 126 -16.03 10.97 -10.56
CA ASN A 126 -16.86 10.75 -11.75
C ASN A 126 -17.12 12.07 -12.49
N GLY A 127 -16.16 12.50 -13.33
CA GLY A 127 -16.31 13.67 -14.21
C GLY A 127 -16.59 15.00 -13.47
N ASP A 128 -17.29 15.92 -14.15
CA ASP A 128 -17.56 17.28 -13.67
C ASP A 128 -18.50 17.37 -12.45
N ASP A 129 -19.12 16.25 -12.04
CA ASP A 129 -20.07 16.24 -10.93
C ASP A 129 -19.40 15.79 -9.62
N SER A 130 -18.75 16.75 -8.94
CA SER A 130 -18.11 16.59 -7.61
C SER A 130 -19.01 15.97 -6.52
N LYS A 131 -20.31 15.82 -6.78
CA LYS A 131 -21.26 15.13 -5.90
C LYS A 131 -21.06 13.61 -5.91
N ASN A 132 -20.63 13.02 -7.02
CA ASN A 132 -20.42 11.58 -7.20
C ASN A 132 -18.94 11.20 -7.08
N SER A 133 -18.31 11.68 -6.01
CA SER A 133 -16.92 11.33 -5.66
C SER A 133 -16.90 10.29 -4.56
N GLU A 134 -16.16 9.19 -4.73
CA GLU A 134 -15.89 8.26 -3.64
C GLU A 134 -14.56 8.59 -2.99
N VAL A 135 -14.53 8.60 -1.65
CA VAL A 135 -13.30 8.86 -0.90
C VAL A 135 -13.03 7.70 0.04
N TRP A 136 -11.87 7.08 -0.13
CA TRP A 136 -11.38 6.01 0.70
C TRP A 136 -10.12 6.45 1.43
N ILE A 137 -10.03 6.12 2.71
CA ILE A 137 -8.86 6.38 3.54
C ILE A 137 -8.32 5.06 4.05
N PHE A 138 -7.04 4.82 3.78
CA PHE A 138 -6.26 3.81 4.47
C PHE A 138 -5.48 4.45 5.62
N LYS A 139 -5.76 4.02 6.85
CA LYS A 139 -5.07 4.45 8.07
C LYS A 139 -5.16 3.36 9.14
N ASP A 140 -4.16 3.23 9.99
CA ASP A 140 -4.13 2.26 11.12
C ASP A 140 -4.45 0.81 10.67
N ASN A 141 -3.89 0.39 9.53
CA ASN A 141 -4.15 -0.91 8.90
C ASN A 141 -5.63 -1.20 8.54
N LYS A 142 -6.41 -0.14 8.33
CA LYS A 142 -7.83 -0.21 7.96
C LYS A 142 -8.09 0.64 6.73
N LEU A 143 -8.88 0.10 5.81
CA LEU A 143 -9.43 0.82 4.68
C LEU A 143 -10.90 1.17 4.98
N VAL A 144 -11.25 2.45 4.90
CA VAL A 144 -12.60 2.95 5.21
C VAL A 144 -13.09 3.87 4.09
N LYS A 145 -14.33 3.66 3.62
CA LYS A 145 -15.04 4.59 2.74
C LYS A 145 -15.63 5.73 3.59
N LEU A 146 -15.32 6.97 3.25
CA LEU A 146 -15.84 8.17 3.91
C LEU A 146 -17.06 8.77 3.20
N LYS A 147 -17.07 8.68 1.86
CA LYS A 147 -18.13 9.18 0.98
C LYS A 147 -18.25 8.23 -0.19
#